data_AF-A0AA86T1G6-F1
#
_entry.id   AF-A0AA86T1G6-F1
#
_cell.length_a   1.000
_cell.length_b   1.000
_cell.length_c   1.000
_cell.angle_alpha   90.00
_cell.angle_beta   90.00
_cell.angle_gamma   90.00
#
_symmetry.space_group_name_H-M   'P 1'
#
loop_
_entity.id
_entity.type
_entity.pdbx_description
1 polymer ?
#
loop_
_entity_poly.entity_id
_entity_poly.type
_entity_poly.pdbx_seq_one_letter_code
_entity_poly.pdbx_strand_id
1 'polypeptide(L)'
;MRFPILSTQYHQGKTLEIDCDRETVALYDHGGHHIGTLTWAWVIDRILSAQDGDEYAHARAYPRAPLAIKVHCVTSEGKEFESLTGGIGGGGLFIESGSPLQPGSELTVEFTLPDHPSEKIAAQGRVVWRRTKTERLLLFPGMGIQFTDIAPEARERIVHLVESLNRSRIPN
;
A
#
# COMPACT_ATOMS: atom_id res chain seq x y z
N MET A 1 23.49 -12.51 19.99
CA MET A 1 23.85 -11.13 20.42
C MET A 1 22.60 -10.41 20.89
N ARG A 2 22.66 -9.56 21.94
CA ARG A 2 21.50 -8.81 22.47
C ARG A 2 21.66 -7.32 22.25
N PHE A 3 20.57 -6.66 21.87
CA PHE A 3 20.51 -5.26 21.48
C PHE A 3 19.35 -4.57 22.22
N PRO A 4 19.61 -3.71 23.21
CA PRO A 4 18.56 -2.95 23.87
C PRO A 4 18.00 -1.87 22.94
N ILE A 5 16.68 -1.62 23.03
CA ILE A 5 16.03 -0.55 22.27
C ILE A 5 16.14 0.76 23.06
N LEU A 6 16.87 1.73 22.49
CA LEU A 6 17.26 2.97 23.19
C LEU A 6 16.56 4.24 22.69
N SER A 7 16.26 4.33 21.38
CA SER A 7 15.80 5.57 20.74
C SER A 7 14.29 5.63 20.48
N THR A 8 13.61 4.48 20.34
CA THR A 8 12.17 4.44 20.03
C THR A 8 11.35 4.52 21.31
N GLN A 9 10.79 5.70 21.61
CA GLN A 9 10.15 6.02 22.90
C GLN A 9 9.07 5.01 23.34
N TYR A 10 8.29 4.45 22.41
CA TYR A 10 7.25 3.44 22.68
C TYR A 10 7.77 2.02 22.98
N HIS A 11 9.07 1.77 22.77
CA HIS A 11 9.69 0.44 22.89
C HIS A 11 10.94 0.45 23.78
N GLN A 12 11.23 1.58 24.43
CA GLN A 12 12.34 1.75 25.36
C GLN A 12 12.33 0.63 26.40
N GLY A 13 13.48 0.06 26.73
CA GLY A 13 13.61 -1.00 27.75
C GLY A 13 13.30 -2.42 27.26
N LYS A 14 12.81 -2.60 26.04
CA LYS A 14 12.76 -3.91 25.38
C LYS A 14 14.13 -4.28 24.81
N THR A 15 14.37 -5.58 24.59
CA THR A 15 15.62 -6.10 24.03
C THR A 15 15.37 -7.00 22.84
N LEU A 16 16.14 -6.83 21.77
CA LEU A 16 16.21 -7.77 20.65
C LEU A 16 17.38 -8.72 20.84
N GLU A 17 17.16 -10.02 20.70
CA GLU A 17 18.22 -11.02 20.65
C GLU A 17 18.32 -11.58 19.23
N ILE A 18 19.51 -11.51 18.64
CA ILE A 18 19.82 -12.09 17.34
C ILE A 18 20.61 -13.38 17.57
N ASP A 19 20.08 -14.48 17.08
CA ASP A 19 20.75 -15.78 17.00
C ASP A 19 21.09 -16.05 15.54
N CYS A 20 22.39 -16.02 15.21
CA CYS A 20 22.84 -16.19 13.84
C CYS A 20 22.86 -17.66 13.40
N ASP A 21 23.07 -18.59 14.32
CA ASP A 21 23.11 -20.02 14.00
C ASP A 21 21.70 -20.55 13.70
N ARG A 22 20.70 -19.98 14.37
CA ARG A 22 19.27 -20.30 14.16
C ARG A 22 18.59 -19.38 13.17
N GLU A 23 19.28 -18.35 12.67
CA GLU A 23 18.72 -17.33 11.80
C GLU A 23 17.43 -16.71 12.37
N THR A 24 17.47 -16.28 13.64
CA THR A 24 16.29 -15.71 14.33
C THR A 24 16.55 -14.40 15.05
N VAL A 25 15.48 -13.63 15.24
CA VAL A 25 15.41 -12.44 16.09
C VAL A 25 14.29 -12.62 17.10
N ALA A 26 14.60 -12.56 18.39
CA ALA A 26 13.63 -12.65 19.48
C ALA A 26 13.46 -11.30 20.19
N LEU A 27 12.24 -10.99 20.61
CA LEU A 27 11.92 -9.78 21.36
C LEU A 27 11.67 -10.13 22.82
N TYR A 28 12.23 -9.32 23.71
CA TYR A 28 12.06 -9.41 25.15
C TYR A 28 11.50 -8.10 25.71
N ASP A 29 10.66 -8.21 26.73
CA ASP A 29 10.11 -7.06 27.45
C ASP A 29 11.10 -6.45 28.45
N HIS A 30 10.65 -5.45 29.22
CA HIS A 30 11.43 -4.76 30.25
C HIS A 30 11.87 -5.67 31.41
N GLY A 31 11.11 -6.75 31.67
CA GLY A 31 11.41 -7.75 32.69
C GLY A 31 12.27 -8.91 32.16
N GLY A 32 12.65 -8.89 30.88
CA GLY A 32 13.38 -9.99 30.25
C GLY A 32 12.51 -11.19 29.87
N HIS A 33 11.18 -11.04 29.85
CA HIS A 33 10.28 -12.08 29.35
C HIS A 33 10.25 -12.07 27.82
N HIS A 34 10.29 -13.27 27.24
CA HIS A 34 10.18 -13.46 25.80
C HIS A 34 8.77 -13.10 25.31
N ILE A 35 8.68 -12.18 24.36
CA ILE A 35 7.43 -11.76 23.70
C ILE A 35 7.19 -12.58 22.43
N GLY A 36 8.24 -12.89 21.66
CA GLY A 36 8.11 -13.62 20.39
C GLY A 36 9.40 -13.71 19.59
N THR A 37 9.41 -14.59 18.58
CA THR A 37 10.58 -14.85 17.70
C THR A 37 10.18 -14.78 16.23
N LEU A 38 11.07 -14.20 15.43
CA LEU A 38 10.96 -14.08 13.97
C LEU A 38 12.19 -14.72 13.32
N THR A 39 12.03 -15.29 12.13
CA THR A 39 13.16 -15.81 11.34
C THR A 39 13.76 -14.75 10.44
N TRP A 40 15.02 -14.92 10.01
CA TRP A 40 15.65 -14.05 9.01
C TRP A 40 14.82 -13.99 7.73
N ALA A 41 14.32 -15.13 7.25
CA ALA A 41 13.41 -15.17 6.10
C ALA A 41 12.22 -14.22 6.27
N TRP A 42 11.55 -14.24 7.43
CA TRP A 42 10.44 -13.32 7.70
C TRP A 42 10.88 -11.85 7.73
N VAL A 43 12.03 -11.55 8.34
CA VAL A 43 12.57 -10.19 8.42
C VAL A 43 12.92 -9.68 7.02
N ILE A 44 13.57 -10.50 6.20
CA ILE A 44 13.92 -10.20 4.81
C ILE A 44 12.64 -9.99 3.98
N ASP A 45 11.68 -10.91 4.04
CA ASP A 45 10.39 -10.77 3.34
C ASP A 45 9.67 -9.47 3.77
N ARG A 46 9.77 -9.09 5.04
CA ARG A 46 9.18 -7.85 5.55
C ARG A 46 9.91 -6.61 5.03
N ILE A 47 11.24 -6.63 4.95
CA ILE A 47 12.03 -5.53 4.40
C ILE A 47 11.74 -5.40 2.90
N LEU A 48 11.76 -6.49 2.15
CA LEU A 48 11.47 -6.51 0.71
C LEU A 48 10.04 -6.01 0.41
N SER A 49 9.05 -6.41 1.21
CA SER A 49 7.67 -5.90 1.08
C SER A 49 7.49 -4.45 1.55
N ALA A 50 8.34 -3.94 2.44
CA ALA A 50 8.35 -2.53 2.83
C ALA A 50 9.04 -1.64 1.77
N GLN A 51 10.03 -2.17 1.04
CA GLN A 51 10.70 -1.43 -0.03
C GLN A 51 9.80 -1.14 -1.25
N ASP A 52 8.76 -1.96 -1.49
CA ASP A 52 7.71 -1.64 -2.47
C ASP A 52 6.89 -0.38 -2.10
N GLY A 53 6.95 0.06 -0.84
CA GLY A 53 6.23 1.22 -0.30
C GLY A 53 7.09 2.47 -0.07
N ASP A 54 8.23 2.32 0.61
CA ASP A 54 8.99 3.47 1.18
C ASP A 54 10.09 4.02 0.27
N GLU A 55 10.79 3.20 -0.53
CA GLU A 55 11.80 3.71 -1.48
C GLU A 55 11.17 4.61 -2.57
N TYR A 56 9.88 4.42 -2.84
CA TYR A 56 9.12 5.21 -3.81
C TYR A 56 8.42 6.42 -3.20
N ALA A 57 8.31 6.55 -1.87
CA ALA A 57 7.63 7.69 -1.26
C ALA A 57 8.34 9.02 -1.60
N HIS A 58 9.68 9.01 -1.64
CA HIS A 58 10.51 10.14 -2.07
C HIS A 58 10.59 10.33 -3.59
N ALA A 59 10.03 9.41 -4.39
CA ALA A 59 10.03 9.45 -5.86
C ALA A 59 8.62 9.50 -6.47
N ARG A 60 7.55 9.64 -5.66
CA ARG A 60 6.19 9.78 -6.20
C ARG A 60 6.04 11.17 -6.82
N ALA A 61 5.61 11.21 -8.08
CA ALA A 61 5.22 12.46 -8.73
C ALA A 61 3.94 13.08 -8.13
N TYR A 62 3.13 12.29 -7.41
CA TYR A 62 1.86 12.73 -6.83
C TYR A 62 1.66 12.16 -5.42
N PRO A 63 1.06 12.92 -4.49
CA PRO A 63 0.71 12.40 -3.18
C PRO A 63 -0.32 11.27 -3.29
N ARG A 64 -0.35 10.39 -2.29
CA ARG A 64 -1.35 9.32 -2.16
C ARG A 64 -2.03 9.36 -0.80
N ALA A 65 -3.27 8.88 -0.75
CA ALA A 65 -4.01 8.67 0.49
C ALA A 65 -4.73 7.32 0.45
N PRO A 66 -4.80 6.59 1.58
CA PRO A 66 -5.76 5.52 1.76
C PRO A 66 -7.18 6.05 1.57
N LEU A 67 -7.92 5.46 0.63
CA LEU A 67 -9.31 5.79 0.35
C LEU A 67 -9.98 4.57 -0.27
N ALA A 68 -11.12 4.17 0.28
CA ALA A 68 -11.96 3.11 -0.26
C ALA A 68 -13.09 3.71 -1.09
N ILE A 69 -12.99 3.59 -2.41
CA ILE A 69 -14.05 3.93 -3.36
C ILE A 69 -14.33 2.74 -4.27
N LYS A 70 -15.60 2.61 -4.68
CA LYS A 70 -16.01 1.64 -5.68
C LYS A 70 -15.47 2.06 -7.04
N VAL A 71 -14.88 1.11 -7.75
CA VAL A 71 -14.30 1.30 -9.07
C VAL A 71 -14.78 0.20 -10.00
N HIS A 72 -15.30 0.60 -11.16
CA HIS A 72 -15.62 -0.29 -12.27
C HIS A 72 -14.39 -0.37 -13.20
N CYS A 73 -14.02 -1.58 -13.58
CA CYS A 73 -12.83 -1.87 -14.37
C CYS A 73 -13.23 -2.61 -15.63
N VAL A 74 -12.70 -2.18 -16.78
CA VAL A 74 -12.88 -2.82 -18.08
C VAL A 74 -11.50 -3.13 -18.65
N THR A 75 -11.17 -4.42 -18.77
CA THR A 75 -9.90 -4.84 -19.40
C THR A 75 -9.92 -4.59 -20.91
N SER A 76 -8.75 -4.51 -21.53
CA SER A 76 -8.60 -4.47 -23.00
C SER A 76 -9.26 -5.64 -23.74
N GLU A 77 -9.41 -6.79 -23.07
CA GLU A 77 -10.13 -7.98 -23.60
C GLU A 77 -11.66 -7.88 -23.45
N GLY A 78 -12.18 -6.78 -22.91
CA GLY A 78 -13.61 -6.55 -22.70
C GLY A 78 -14.19 -7.19 -21.43
N LYS A 79 -13.37 -7.84 -20.60
CA LYS A 79 -13.81 -8.33 -19.28
C LYS A 79 -14.05 -7.17 -18.33
N GLU A 80 -15.24 -7.14 -17.73
CA GLU A 80 -15.65 -6.15 -16.74
C GLU A 80 -15.67 -6.73 -15.32
N PHE A 81 -15.32 -5.92 -14.33
CA PHE A 81 -15.49 -6.25 -12.92
C PHE A 81 -15.53 -4.99 -12.05
N GLU A 82 -16.13 -5.10 -10.87
CA GLU A 82 -16.12 -4.05 -9.87
C GLU A 82 -15.16 -4.41 -8.74
N SER A 83 -14.55 -3.39 -8.13
CA SER A 83 -13.72 -3.57 -6.95
C SER A 83 -13.68 -2.32 -6.06
N LEU A 84 -12.87 -2.36 -5.00
CA LEU A 84 -12.58 -1.26 -4.09
C LEU A 84 -11.12 -0.84 -4.22
N THR A 85 -10.87 0.46 -4.11
CA THR A 85 -9.52 0.97 -3.96
C THR A 85 -9.02 0.79 -2.53
N GLY A 86 -7.74 0.44 -2.36
CA GLY A 86 -7.06 0.56 -1.05
C GLY A 86 -6.23 1.85 -0.93
N GLY A 87 -6.02 2.57 -2.03
CA GLY A 87 -5.37 3.88 -2.03
C GLY A 87 -5.36 4.56 -3.39
N ILE A 88 -5.45 5.89 -3.39
CA ILE A 88 -5.58 6.73 -4.59
C ILE A 88 -4.51 7.83 -4.59
N GLY A 89 -4.10 8.27 -5.79
CA GLY A 89 -3.27 9.45 -6.00
C GLY A 89 -3.37 9.94 -7.44
N GLY A 90 -2.83 11.13 -7.73
CA GLY A 90 -2.88 11.71 -9.07
C GLY A 90 -2.21 10.86 -10.16
N GLY A 91 -1.35 9.91 -9.78
CA GLY A 91 -0.70 8.98 -10.71
C GLY A 91 -1.40 7.64 -10.91
N GLY A 92 -2.41 7.28 -10.11
CA GLY A 92 -3.07 5.98 -10.24
C GLY A 92 -3.72 5.44 -8.96
N LEU A 93 -4.12 4.18 -8.99
CA LEU A 93 -4.91 3.49 -7.95
C LEU A 93 -4.22 2.21 -7.47
N PHE A 94 -4.45 1.83 -6.22
CA PHE A 94 -4.34 0.45 -5.79
C PHE A 94 -5.75 -0.11 -5.68
N ILE A 95 -6.05 -1.19 -6.39
CA ILE A 95 -7.35 -1.86 -6.38
C ILE A 95 -7.18 -3.23 -5.73
N GLU A 96 -8.06 -3.55 -4.79
CA GLU A 96 -8.11 -4.87 -4.15
C GLU A 96 -8.62 -5.91 -5.14
N SER A 97 -8.05 -7.11 -5.16
CA SER A 97 -8.51 -8.17 -6.04
C SER A 97 -7.98 -9.51 -5.57
N GLY A 98 -8.87 -10.51 -5.47
CA GLY A 98 -8.48 -11.90 -5.22
C GLY A 98 -7.80 -12.57 -6.43
N SER A 99 -7.93 -11.97 -7.62
CA SER A 99 -7.35 -12.46 -8.87
C SER A 99 -6.74 -11.29 -9.65
N PRO A 100 -5.66 -10.67 -9.14
CA PRO A 100 -5.09 -9.48 -9.76
C PRO A 100 -4.49 -9.79 -11.13
N LEU A 101 -4.70 -8.86 -12.07
CA LEU A 101 -4.17 -8.93 -13.43
C LEU A 101 -2.64 -8.91 -13.44
N GLN A 102 -2.03 -9.33 -14.55
CA GLN A 102 -0.58 -9.34 -14.68
C GLN A 102 -0.04 -7.91 -14.86
N PRO A 103 1.19 -7.60 -14.36
CA PRO A 103 1.87 -6.38 -14.75
C PRO A 103 1.94 -6.24 -16.27
N GLY A 104 1.74 -5.02 -16.77
CA GLY A 104 1.63 -4.72 -18.20
C GLY A 104 0.19 -4.71 -18.73
N SER A 105 -0.77 -5.38 -18.08
CA SER A 105 -2.16 -5.40 -18.51
C SER A 105 -2.77 -4.01 -18.55
N GLU A 106 -3.51 -3.72 -19.62
CA GLU A 106 -4.22 -2.45 -19.82
C GLU A 106 -5.70 -2.60 -19.50
N LEU A 107 -6.24 -1.58 -18.84
CA LEU A 107 -7.64 -1.50 -18.43
C LEU A 107 -8.10 -0.05 -18.32
N THR A 108 -9.39 0.17 -18.57
CA THR A 108 -10.10 1.40 -18.21
C THR A 108 -10.62 1.25 -16.78
N VAL A 109 -10.52 2.31 -15.99
CA VAL A 109 -11.12 2.39 -14.65
C VAL A 109 -12.08 3.57 -14.58
N GLU A 110 -13.21 3.35 -13.90
CA GLU A 110 -14.27 4.33 -13.74
C GLU A 110 -14.73 4.40 -12.28
N PHE A 111 -14.78 5.60 -11.71
CA PHE A 111 -15.14 5.82 -10.31
C PHE A 111 -15.67 7.23 -10.07
N THR A 112 -16.26 7.46 -8.91
CA THR A 112 -16.65 8.80 -8.44
C THR A 112 -15.90 9.13 -7.14
N LEU A 113 -15.60 10.41 -6.94
CA LEU A 113 -14.97 10.86 -5.71
C LEU A 113 -16.05 11.16 -4.63
N PRO A 114 -15.76 10.93 -3.34
CA PRO A 114 -16.74 11.15 -2.27
C PRO A 114 -17.23 12.60 -2.14
N ASP A 115 -16.39 13.57 -2.48
CA ASP A 115 -16.69 15.00 -2.46
C ASP A 115 -17.50 15.46 -3.69
N HIS A 116 -17.54 14.65 -4.76
CA HIS A 116 -18.25 14.94 -6.00
C HIS A 116 -18.94 13.66 -6.55
N PRO A 117 -19.97 13.15 -5.85
CA PRO A 117 -20.56 11.83 -6.15
C PRO A 117 -21.30 11.77 -7.50
N SER A 118 -21.69 12.92 -8.06
CA SER A 118 -22.37 13.05 -9.36
C SER A 118 -21.43 13.05 -10.57
N GLU A 119 -20.12 13.20 -10.34
CA GLU A 119 -19.14 13.38 -11.41
C GLU A 119 -18.26 12.14 -11.56
N LYS A 120 -18.47 11.42 -12.66
CA LYS A 120 -17.75 10.20 -12.98
C LYS A 120 -16.38 10.53 -13.59
N ILE A 121 -15.34 9.92 -13.05
CA ILE A 121 -13.97 9.98 -13.56
C ILE A 121 -13.71 8.67 -14.30
N ALA A 122 -13.20 8.78 -15.53
CA ALA A 122 -12.69 7.66 -16.32
C ALA A 122 -11.20 7.87 -16.60
N ALA A 123 -10.41 6.80 -16.54
CA ALA A 123 -8.99 6.82 -16.84
C ALA A 123 -8.55 5.53 -17.53
N GLN A 124 -7.63 5.63 -18.49
CA GLN A 124 -6.87 4.49 -18.97
C GLN A 124 -5.74 4.20 -17.98
N GLY A 125 -5.51 2.92 -17.72
CA GLY A 125 -4.50 2.48 -16.78
C GLY A 125 -3.73 1.26 -17.25
N ARG A 126 -2.52 1.13 -16.71
CA ARG A 126 -1.67 -0.05 -16.83
C ARG A 126 -1.38 -0.62 -15.44
N VAL A 127 -1.50 -1.93 -15.30
CA VAL A 127 -1.06 -2.64 -14.10
C VAL A 127 0.46 -2.56 -14.02
N VAL A 128 1.00 -1.98 -12.96
CA VAL A 128 2.45 -1.80 -12.77
C VAL A 128 3.04 -2.81 -11.79
N TRP A 129 2.22 -3.36 -10.90
CA TRP A 129 2.60 -4.45 -9.99
C TRP A 129 1.34 -5.15 -9.47
N ARG A 130 1.51 -6.37 -8.95
CA ARG A 130 0.42 -7.15 -8.33
C ARG A 130 0.87 -7.83 -7.05
N ARG A 131 -0.06 -8.01 -6.12
CA ARG A 131 0.10 -8.76 -4.87
C ARG A 131 -0.91 -9.90 -4.84
N THR A 132 -0.42 -11.14 -4.99
CA THR A 132 -1.25 -12.35 -5.12
C THR A 132 -1.38 -13.18 -3.84
N LYS A 133 -0.47 -13.03 -2.89
CA LYS A 133 -0.41 -13.88 -1.68
C LYS A 133 -1.11 -13.23 -0.49
N THR A 134 -2.02 -13.98 0.13
CA THR A 134 -2.51 -13.79 1.50
C THR A 134 -1.49 -14.29 2.52
N GLU A 135 -0.20 -14.00 2.34
CA GLU A 135 0.81 -14.41 3.31
C GLU A 135 0.85 -13.38 4.45
N ARG A 136 0.01 -13.67 5.46
CA ARG A 136 -0.04 -13.09 6.82
C ARG A 136 -0.53 -11.65 6.94
N LEU A 137 -1.86 -11.55 7.05
CA LEU A 137 -2.65 -10.76 8.02
C LEU A 137 -2.63 -9.23 8.03
N LEU A 138 -1.93 -8.51 7.15
CA LEU A 138 -1.96 -7.03 7.20
C LEU A 138 -2.29 -6.31 5.88
N LEU A 139 -2.28 -6.99 4.73
CA LEU A 139 -2.43 -6.33 3.43
C LEU A 139 -3.32 -7.15 2.48
N PHE A 140 -4.35 -6.51 1.89
CA PHE A 140 -5.30 -7.16 0.98
C PHE A 140 -4.64 -7.53 -0.36
N PRO A 141 -4.93 -8.69 -0.97
CA PRO A 141 -4.46 -8.97 -2.33
C PRO A 141 -5.01 -7.94 -3.32
N GLY A 142 -4.28 -7.66 -4.39
CA GLY A 142 -4.68 -6.63 -5.34
C GLY A 142 -3.59 -6.24 -6.33
N MET A 143 -3.76 -5.08 -6.96
CA MET A 143 -2.86 -4.59 -8.00
C MET A 143 -2.75 -3.07 -7.99
N GLY A 144 -1.55 -2.60 -8.31
CA GLY A 144 -1.28 -1.19 -8.56
C GLY A 144 -1.50 -0.85 -10.03
N ILE A 145 -2.29 0.18 -10.29
CA ILE A 145 -2.61 0.70 -11.60
C ILE A 145 -2.05 2.10 -11.71
N GLN A 146 -1.26 2.36 -12.75
CA GLN A 146 -0.82 3.69 -13.13
C GLN A 146 -1.76 4.24 -14.19
N PHE A 147 -2.21 5.49 -14.04
CA PHE A 147 -2.97 6.17 -15.09
C PHE A 147 -2.05 6.47 -16.27
N THR A 148 -2.37 5.90 -17.43
CA THR A 148 -1.71 6.21 -18.71
C THR A 148 -2.39 7.38 -19.41
N ASP A 149 -3.70 7.53 -19.23
CA ASP A 149 -4.48 8.67 -19.71
C ASP A 149 -5.61 9.01 -18.72
N ILE A 150 -5.76 10.29 -18.41
CA ILE A 150 -6.81 10.83 -17.54
C ILE A 150 -6.91 12.34 -17.80
N ALA A 151 -8.14 12.86 -17.83
CA ALA A 151 -8.38 14.29 -17.99
C ALA A 151 -7.61 15.11 -16.93
N PRO A 152 -6.92 16.21 -17.30
CA PRO A 152 -6.17 17.04 -16.38
C PRO A 152 -7.00 17.52 -15.18
N GLU A 153 -8.24 17.93 -15.43
CA GLU A 153 -9.16 18.42 -14.41
C GLU A 153 -9.55 17.31 -13.42
N ALA A 154 -9.74 16.09 -13.92
CA ALA A 154 -10.00 14.93 -13.06
C ALA A 154 -8.76 14.58 -12.22
N ARG A 155 -7.56 14.70 -12.80
CA ARG A 155 -6.30 14.48 -12.06
C ARG A 155 -6.12 15.50 -10.94
N GLU A 156 -6.35 16.78 -11.21
CA GLU A 156 -6.27 17.85 -10.22
C GLU A 156 -7.24 17.62 -9.06
N ARG A 157 -8.48 17.23 -9.36
CA ARG A 157 -9.47 16.88 -8.34
C ARG A 157 -9.02 15.74 -7.44
N ILE A 158 -8.42 14.68 -8.01
CA ILE A 158 -7.85 13.58 -7.24
C ILE A 158 -6.73 14.07 -6.32
N VAL A 159 -5.82 14.90 -6.85
CA VAL A 159 -4.69 15.44 -6.06
C VAL A 159 -5.20 16.29 -4.90
N HIS A 160 -6.13 17.21 -5.17
CA HIS A 160 -6.70 18.10 -4.15
C HIS A 160 -7.43 17.33 -3.03
N LEU A 161 -8.19 16.30 -3.39
CA LEU A 161 -8.84 15.42 -2.40
C LEU A 161 -7.79 14.71 -1.54
N VAL A 162 -6.75 14.14 -2.16
CA VAL A 162 -5.69 13.41 -1.45
C VAL A 162 -4.93 14.31 -0.48
N GLU A 163 -4.59 15.53 -0.90
CA GLU A 163 -3.94 16.51 -0.03
C GLU A 163 -4.83 16.88 1.16
N SER A 164 -6.12 17.07 0.92
CA SER A 164 -7.09 17.36 1.97
C SER A 164 -7.20 16.21 2.98
N LEU A 165 -7.28 14.96 2.50
CA LEU A 165 -7.30 13.77 3.36
C LEU A 165 -6.01 13.63 4.19
N ASN A 166 -4.85 13.92 3.61
CA ASN A 166 -3.58 13.82 4.30
C ASN A 166 -3.43 14.90 5.37
N ARG A 167 -3.89 16.14 5.14
CA ARG A 167 -3.91 17.20 6.16
C ARG A 167 -4.78 16.82 7.35
N SER A 168 -5.96 16.22 7.12
CA SER A 168 -6.87 15.83 8.20
C SER A 168 -6.37 14.65 9.06
N ARG A 169 -5.34 13.92 8.60
CA ARG A 169 -4.79 12.74 9.29
C ARG A 169 -3.55 13.04 10.14
N ILE A 170 -2.98 14.23 10.02
CA ILE A 170 -1.85 14.67 10.85
C ILE A 170 -2.46 15.35 12.10
N PRO A 171 -2.33 14.77 13.31
CA PRO A 171 -2.74 15.48 14.52
C PRO A 171 -1.82 16.69 14.73
N ASN A 172 -2.43 17.86 15.00
CA ASN A 172 -1.73 19.06 15.48
C ASN A 172 -0.94 18.78 16.76
#